data_AF-A0A960MGQ6-F1
#
_entry.id   AF-A0A960MGQ6-F1
#
_cell.length_a   1.000
_cell.length_b   1.000
_cell.length_c   1.000
_cell.angle_alpha   90.00
_cell.angle_beta   90.00
_cell.angle_gamma   90.00
#
_symmetry.space_group_name_H-M   'P 1'
#
loop_
_entity.id
_entity.type
_entity.pdbx_description
1 polymer ?
#
loop_
_entity_poly.entity_id
_entity_poly.type
_entity_poly.pdbx_seq_one_letter_code
_entity_poly.pdbx_strand_id
1 'polypeptide(L)'
;MKIQGTFCPPVIGTTAAPIKIAGPGTLEITEGEISAVAEKSRDFSLLLAVVVVFLILAGGILGAAGVPKMVLYAVLGGIFGVTYGLLSAFGKRKGKQEIRHHFPRTAIKSAQSPQEGLVVIRIINHRPKGDLFFRPDSDTAVLMAALESTERSSGTLAS
;
A
#
# COMPACT_ATOMS: atom_id res chain seq x y z
N MET A 1 -4.67 20.65 -0.42
CA MET A 1 -5.12 20.12 -1.73
C MET A 1 -4.98 18.61 -1.75
N LYS A 2 -5.99 17.86 -2.22
CA LYS A 2 -5.94 16.40 -2.32
C LYS A 2 -5.92 15.98 -3.78
N ILE A 3 -4.95 15.18 -4.19
CA ILE A 3 -4.77 14.73 -5.58
C ILE A 3 -4.77 13.21 -5.59
N GLN A 4 -5.69 12.63 -6.36
CA GLN A 4 -5.76 11.18 -6.56
C GLN A 4 -4.77 10.75 -7.63
N GLY A 5 -4.24 9.54 -7.49
CA GLY A 5 -3.31 8.98 -8.44
C GLY A 5 -2.78 7.62 -8.01
N THR A 6 -1.75 7.19 -8.71
CA THR A 6 -1.09 5.90 -8.47
C THR A 6 0.34 6.13 -8.03
N PHE A 7 0.72 5.56 -6.88
CA PHE A 7 2.10 5.48 -6.45
C PHE A 7 2.81 4.40 -7.26
N CYS A 8 3.83 4.80 -8.01
CA CYS A 8 4.63 3.89 -8.81
C CYS A 8 5.83 3.39 -8.00
N PRO A 9 6.23 2.12 -8.13
CA PRO A 9 7.57 1.71 -7.70
C PRO A 9 8.61 2.51 -8.52
N PRO A 10 9.80 2.82 -7.97
CA PRO A 10 10.48 2.11 -6.89
C PRO A 10 10.12 2.55 -5.46
N VAL A 11 10.37 1.60 -4.56
CA VAL A 11 10.18 1.64 -3.10
C VAL A 11 10.86 2.87 -2.49
N ILE A 12 10.13 3.66 -1.70
CA ILE A 12 10.73 4.76 -0.92
C ILE A 12 11.48 4.16 0.26
N GLY A 13 12.68 4.64 0.56
CA GLY A 13 13.45 4.21 1.72
C GLY A 13 14.87 3.78 1.37
N THR A 14 15.58 3.28 2.38
CA THR A 14 16.89 2.67 2.20
C THR A 14 16.73 1.17 1.99
N THR A 15 17.78 0.50 1.49
CA THR A 15 17.82 -0.97 1.34
C THR A 15 17.48 -1.71 2.63
N ALA A 16 17.70 -1.09 3.80
CA ALA A 16 17.40 -1.64 5.12
C ALA A 16 15.93 -1.45 5.57
N ALA A 17 15.22 -0.43 5.07
CA ALA A 17 13.85 -0.13 5.45
C ALA A 17 13.00 0.27 4.22
N PRO A 18 12.71 -0.69 3.32
CA PRO A 18 11.92 -0.44 2.13
C PRO A 18 10.45 -0.17 2.47
N ILE A 19 9.95 1.03 2.17
CA ILE A 19 8.52 1.34 2.22
C ILE A 19 7.90 1.08 0.85
N LYS A 20 7.22 -0.06 0.75
CA LYS A 20 6.48 -0.47 -0.44
C LYS A 20 5.14 0.27 -0.51
N ILE A 21 5.18 1.55 -0.88
CA ILE A 21 4.00 2.31 -1.28
C ILE A 21 3.86 2.10 -2.80
N ALA A 22 3.00 1.17 -3.20
CA ALA A 22 2.71 0.92 -4.60
C ALA A 22 1.21 0.69 -4.76
N GLY A 23 0.64 1.25 -5.82
CA GLY A 23 -0.79 1.15 -6.13
C GLY A 23 -1.55 2.47 -5.94
N PRO A 24 -2.88 2.43 -6.01
CA PRO A 24 -3.71 3.63 -5.93
C PRO A 24 -3.59 4.30 -4.56
N GLY A 25 -3.62 5.61 -4.56
CA GLY A 25 -3.52 6.41 -3.35
C GLY A 25 -3.87 7.87 -3.57
N THR A 26 -3.64 8.67 -2.54
CA THR A 26 -3.91 10.11 -2.56
C THR A 26 -2.70 10.84 -2.00
N LEU A 27 -2.31 11.91 -2.69
CA LEU A 27 -1.31 12.85 -2.21
C LEU A 27 -2.05 14.09 -1.68
N GLU A 28 -1.92 14.37 -0.39
CA GLU A 28 -2.48 15.57 0.23
C GLU A 28 -1.36 16.59 0.47
N ILE A 29 -1.44 17.75 -0.16
CA ILE A 29 -0.49 18.85 -0.03
C ILE A 29 -1.14 19.93 0.84
N THR A 30 -0.55 20.20 1.99
CA THR A 30 -0.92 21.29 2.90
C THR A 30 0.23 22.31 2.95
N GLU A 31 0.00 23.49 3.54
CA GLU A 31 1.03 24.55 3.62
C GLU A 31 2.33 24.07 4.31
N GLY A 32 2.22 23.21 5.33
CA GLY A 32 3.38 22.71 6.09
C GLY A 32 3.87 21.30 5.76
N GLU A 33 3.09 20.49 5.04
CA GLU A 33 3.37 19.06 4.89
C GLU A 33 2.80 18.47 3.59
N ILE A 34 3.40 17.36 3.16
CA ILE A 34 2.87 16.47 2.13
C ILE A 34 2.56 15.13 2.79
N SER A 35 1.30 14.71 2.71
CA SER A 35 0.83 13.43 3.22
C SER A 35 0.58 12.47 2.06
N ALA A 36 1.34 11.38 2.00
CA ALA A 36 1.14 10.30 1.06
C ALA A 36 0.29 9.21 1.71
N VAL A 37 -0.90 8.97 1.15
CA VAL A 37 -1.86 7.98 1.61
C VAL A 37 -1.95 6.88 0.56
N ALA A 38 -1.44 5.70 0.86
CA ALA A 38 -1.49 4.56 -0.05
C ALA A 38 -2.19 3.37 0.58
N GLU A 39 -2.83 2.56 -0.26
CA GLU A 39 -3.56 1.39 0.18
C GLU A 39 -2.70 0.13 -0.02
N LYS A 40 -2.30 -0.52 1.07
CA LYS A 40 -1.60 -1.82 0.97
C LYS A 40 -2.62 -2.95 0.87
N SER A 41 -2.49 -3.77 -0.18
CA SER A 41 -3.18 -5.06 -0.25
C SER A 41 -2.66 -5.97 0.85
N ARG A 42 -3.56 -6.49 1.68
CA ARG A 42 -3.22 -7.44 2.74
C ARG A 42 -2.91 -8.81 2.10
N ASP A 43 -1.71 -9.35 2.33
CA ASP A 43 -1.34 -10.68 1.84
C ASP A 43 -2.05 -11.76 2.67
N PHE A 44 -3.11 -12.37 2.11
CA PHE A 44 -3.83 -13.49 2.72
C PHE A 44 -3.14 -14.86 2.48
N SER A 45 -2.01 -14.89 1.77
CA SER A 45 -1.27 -16.10 1.42
C SER A 45 -0.83 -16.91 2.64
N LEU A 46 -0.42 -16.22 3.73
CA LEU A 46 -0.01 -16.88 4.97
C LEU A 46 -1.19 -17.54 5.70
N LEU A 47 -2.36 -16.89 5.72
CA LEU A 47 -3.58 -17.47 6.29
C LEU A 47 -4.01 -18.72 5.53
N LEU A 48 -3.96 -18.66 4.19
CA LEU A 48 -4.28 -19.80 3.34
C LEU A 48 -3.31 -20.98 3.59
N ALA A 49 -2.01 -20.71 3.71
CA ALA A 49 -1.01 -21.74 4.00
C ALA A 49 -1.30 -22.45 5.35
N VAL A 50 -1.62 -21.69 6.40
CA VAL A 50 -1.98 -22.26 7.71
C VAL A 50 -3.23 -23.13 7.63
N VAL A 51 -4.26 -22.69 6.91
CA VAL A 51 -5.49 -23.48 6.71
C VAL A 51 -5.20 -24.80 6.00
N VAL A 52 -4.38 -24.78 4.94
CA VAL A 52 -4.01 -26.00 4.19
C VAL A 52 -3.24 -26.98 5.08
N VAL A 53 -2.27 -26.50 5.86
CA VAL A 53 -1.52 -27.34 6.80
C VAL A 53 -2.46 -27.97 7.84
N PHE A 54 -3.38 -27.19 8.40
CA PHE A 54 -4.35 -27.69 9.36
C PHE A 54 -5.27 -28.77 8.76
N LEU A 55 -5.72 -28.59 7.51
CA LEU A 55 -6.54 -29.58 6.80
C LEU A 55 -5.79 -30.90 6.57
N ILE A 56 -4.50 -30.85 6.23
CA ILE A 56 -3.67 -32.05 6.05
C ILE A 56 -3.52 -32.80 7.38
N LEU A 57 -3.24 -32.08 8.47
CA LEU A 57 -3.09 -32.67 9.80
C LEU A 57 -4.41 -33.27 10.32
N ALA A 58 -5.52 -32.53 10.21
CA ALA A 58 -6.84 -32.99 10.61
C ALA A 58 -7.29 -34.20 9.77
N GLY A 59 -7.03 -34.18 8.46
CA GLY A 59 -7.30 -35.31 7.56
C GLY A 59 -6.52 -36.56 7.92
N GLY A 60 -5.24 -36.41 8.30
CA GLY A 60 -4.40 -37.50 8.78
C GLY A 60 -4.88 -38.12 10.09
N ILE A 61 -5.24 -37.29 11.08
CA ILE A 61 -5.74 -37.74 12.39
C ILE A 61 -7.09 -38.46 12.25
N LEU A 62 -8.03 -37.89 11.50
CA LEU A 62 -9.35 -38.49 11.28
C LEU A 62 -9.27 -39.76 10.43
N GLY A 63 -8.35 -39.81 9.45
CA GLY A 63 -8.07 -41.02 8.68
C GLY A 63 -7.50 -42.15 9.55
N ALA A 64 -6.60 -41.83 10.48
CA ALA A 64 -6.06 -42.79 11.45
C ALA A 64 -7.13 -43.28 12.45
N ALA A 65 -8.14 -42.46 12.76
CA ALA A 65 -9.26 -42.82 13.63
C ALA A 65 -10.33 -43.70 12.95
N GLY A 66 -10.13 -44.12 11.70
CA GLY A 66 -11.04 -45.01 10.98
C GLY A 66 -12.32 -44.33 10.48
N VAL A 67 -12.33 -42.99 10.38
CA VAL A 67 -13.49 -42.24 9.89
C VAL A 67 -13.77 -42.60 8.43
N PRO A 68 -15.03 -42.89 8.06
CA PRO A 68 -15.38 -43.21 6.68
C PRO A 68 -14.98 -42.09 5.71
N LYS A 69 -14.36 -42.46 4.59
CA LYS A 69 -13.80 -41.52 3.61
C LYS A 69 -14.83 -40.49 3.12
N MET A 70 -16.11 -40.86 3.00
CA MET A 70 -17.20 -39.91 2.66
C MET A 70 -17.36 -38.78 3.67
N VAL A 71 -17.32 -39.09 4.97
CA VAL A 71 -17.44 -38.10 6.05
C VAL A 71 -16.19 -37.21 6.07
N LEU A 72 -15.01 -37.81 5.85
CA LEU A 72 -13.75 -37.09 5.75
C LEU A 72 -13.77 -36.06 4.60
N TYR A 73 -14.21 -36.47 3.41
CA TYR A 73 -14.32 -35.57 2.25
C TYR A 73 -15.39 -34.50 2.42
N ALA A 74 -16.52 -34.81 3.06
CA ALA A 74 -17.56 -33.83 3.35
C ALA A 74 -17.08 -32.75 4.33
N VAL A 75 -16.33 -33.13 5.38
CA VAL A 75 -15.76 -32.20 6.35
C VAL A 75 -14.65 -31.36 5.73
N LEU A 76 -13.71 -31.97 5.00
CA LEU A 76 -12.62 -31.25 4.34
C LEU A 76 -13.15 -30.30 3.25
N GLY A 77 -14.12 -30.76 2.44
CA GLY A 77 -14.77 -29.96 1.41
C GLY A 77 -15.61 -28.82 1.98
N GLY A 78 -16.31 -29.05 3.11
CA GLY A 78 -17.04 -28.01 3.83
C GLY A 78 -16.12 -26.95 4.42
N ILE A 79 -15.02 -27.35 5.07
CA ILE A 79 -14.03 -26.40 5.60
C ILE A 79 -13.38 -25.61 4.47
N PHE A 80 -13.01 -26.27 3.36
CA PHE A 80 -12.42 -25.60 2.20
C PHE A 80 -13.40 -24.62 1.55
N GLY A 81 -14.67 -25.01 1.38
CA GLY A 81 -15.71 -24.14 0.84
C GLY A 81 -15.99 -22.92 1.74
N VAL A 82 -16.04 -23.13 3.07
CA VAL A 82 -16.23 -22.05 4.05
C VAL A 82 -15.02 -21.14 4.10
N THR A 83 -13.79 -21.66 4.10
CA THR A 83 -12.57 -20.84 4.11
C THR A 83 -12.38 -20.11 2.79
N TYR A 84 -12.68 -20.71 1.65
CA TYR A 84 -12.66 -20.03 0.35
C TYR A 84 -13.75 -18.96 0.25
N GLY A 85 -14.97 -19.25 0.75
CA GLY A 85 -16.07 -18.29 0.86
C GLY A 85 -15.73 -17.11 1.78
N LEU A 86 -15.13 -17.37 2.95
CA LEU A 86 -14.59 -16.34 3.82
C LEU A 86 -13.49 -15.56 3.11
N LEU A 87 -12.47 -16.20 2.55
CA LEU A 87 -11.37 -15.53 1.85
C LEU A 87 -11.87 -14.66 0.69
N SER A 88 -12.88 -15.09 -0.06
CA SER A 88 -13.52 -14.30 -1.11
C SER A 88 -14.33 -13.12 -0.54
N ALA A 89 -15.09 -13.34 0.53
CA ALA A 89 -15.86 -12.28 1.19
C ALA A 89 -14.98 -11.24 1.90
N PHE A 90 -13.92 -11.69 2.56
CA PHE A 90 -12.90 -10.86 3.21
C PHE A 90 -11.95 -10.21 2.19
N GLY A 91 -11.67 -10.85 1.06
CA GLY A 91 -10.95 -10.24 -0.07
C GLY A 91 -11.75 -9.12 -0.73
N LYS A 92 -13.08 -9.24 -0.78
CA LYS A 92 -14.00 -8.19 -1.25
C LYS A 92 -14.18 -7.05 -0.23
N ARG A 93 -14.16 -7.36 1.07
CA ARG A 93 -14.04 -6.35 2.13
C ARG A 93 -12.59 -5.91 2.25
N LYS A 94 -12.20 -5.01 1.33
CA LYS A 94 -11.00 -4.18 1.32
C LYS A 94 -10.60 -3.72 2.75
N GLY A 95 -9.98 -4.60 3.53
CA GLY A 95 -9.13 -4.25 4.67
C GLY A 95 -7.82 -3.75 4.10
N LYS A 96 -7.90 -2.72 3.25
CA LYS A 96 -6.76 -2.02 2.71
C LYS A 96 -6.15 -1.30 3.89
N GLN A 97 -4.99 -1.78 4.32
CA GLN A 97 -4.29 -1.12 5.39
C GLN A 97 -3.79 0.20 4.80
N GLU A 98 -4.40 1.29 5.26
CA GLU A 98 -4.01 2.62 4.86
C GLU A 98 -2.62 2.89 5.43
N ILE A 99 -1.66 3.08 4.55
CA ILE A 99 -0.32 3.53 4.91
C ILE A 99 -0.33 5.04 4.70
N ARG A 100 -0.27 5.78 5.80
CA ARG A 100 -0.11 7.23 5.79
C ARG A 100 1.33 7.58 6.14
N HIS A 101 1.98 8.32 5.26
CA HIS A 101 3.26 8.95 5.54
C HIS A 101 3.15 10.45 5.43
N HIS A 102 3.47 11.11 6.53
CA HIS A 102 3.52 12.56 6.61
C HIS A 102 4.97 13.00 6.42
N PHE A 103 5.21 13.84 5.42
CA PHE A 103 6.51 14.42 5.13
C PHE A 103 6.42 15.93 5.36
N PRO A 104 7.15 16.48 6.35
CA PRO A 104 7.21 17.91 6.53
C PRO A 104 7.86 18.54 5.30
N ARG A 105 7.46 19.76 4.95
CA ARG A 105 7.93 20.41 3.72
C ARG A 105 9.44 20.61 3.69
N THR A 106 10.06 20.83 4.85
CA THR A 106 11.52 20.90 5.05
C THR A 106 12.27 19.61 4.67
N ALA A 107 11.55 18.50 4.52
CA ALA A 107 12.09 17.22 4.07
C ALA A 107 12.26 17.13 2.56
N ILE A 108 11.52 17.94 1.80
CA ILE A 108 11.43 17.87 0.35
C ILE A 108 12.54 18.73 -0.23
N LYS A 109 13.42 18.12 -1.04
CA LYS A 109 14.50 18.83 -1.72
C LYS A 109 14.04 19.46 -3.02
N SER A 110 13.20 18.72 -3.75
CA SER A 110 12.84 19.04 -5.13
C SER A 110 11.69 18.16 -5.60
N ALA A 111 10.85 18.69 -6.49
CA ALA A 111 9.92 17.92 -7.30
C ALA A 111 10.29 18.04 -8.78
N GLN A 112 10.22 16.95 -9.53
CA GLN A 112 10.52 16.92 -10.98
C GLN A 112 9.50 16.06 -11.71
N SER A 113 9.24 16.36 -12.98
CA SER A 113 8.39 15.54 -13.86
C SER A 113 9.23 14.95 -14.99
N PRO A 114 10.04 13.89 -14.74
CA PRO A 114 10.96 13.35 -15.74
C PRO A 114 10.27 12.67 -16.91
N GLN A 115 9.01 12.24 -16.75
CA GLN A 115 8.20 11.65 -17.80
C GLN A 115 6.78 12.23 -17.73
N GLU A 116 6.11 12.32 -18.88
CA GLU A 116 4.72 12.75 -18.95
C GLU A 116 3.85 11.86 -18.04
N GLY A 117 3.06 12.48 -17.16
CA GLY A 117 2.24 11.76 -16.19
C GLY A 117 3.00 11.23 -14.96
N LEU A 118 4.27 11.56 -14.73
CA LEU A 118 5.02 11.08 -13.55
C LEU A 118 5.68 12.24 -12.80
N VAL A 119 5.33 12.40 -11.53
CA VAL A 119 5.97 13.35 -10.62
C VAL A 119 6.85 12.59 -9.62
N VAL A 120 8.09 13.05 -9.49
CA VAL A 120 9.10 12.51 -8.59
C VAL A 120 9.43 13.54 -7.53
N ILE A 121 9.12 13.23 -6.27
CA ILE A 121 9.35 14.10 -5.11
C ILE A 121 10.52 13.54 -4.29
N ARG A 122 11.60 14.29 -4.18
CA ARG A 122 12.82 13.86 -3.48
C ARG A 122 12.79 14.25 -2.01
N ILE A 123 12.94 13.26 -1.12
CA ILE A 123 12.84 13.40 0.34
C ILE A 123 14.23 13.12 0.97
N ILE A 124 14.84 14.13 1.61
CA ILE A 124 16.21 14.07 2.14
C ILE A 124 16.34 14.20 3.66
N ASN A 125 15.50 15.04 4.28
CA ASN A 125 15.63 15.40 5.71
C ASN A 125 14.57 14.72 6.58
N HIS A 126 13.95 13.65 6.09
CA HIS A 126 12.95 12.88 6.84
C HIS A 126 13.07 11.40 6.52
N ARG A 127 12.58 10.53 7.42
CA ARG A 127 12.54 9.08 7.19
C ARG A 127 11.11 8.66 6.80
N PRO A 128 10.94 7.80 5.79
CA PRO A 128 11.97 7.26 4.89
C PRO A 128 12.56 8.34 3.95
N LYS A 129 13.87 8.23 3.68
CA LYS A 129 14.55 9.04 2.65
C LYS A 129 14.38 8.36 1.29
N GLY A 130 14.36 9.14 0.22
CA GLY A 130 14.33 8.61 -1.14
C GLY A 130 13.47 9.44 -2.08
N ASP A 131 13.22 8.88 -3.25
CA ASP A 131 12.39 9.49 -4.28
C ASP A 131 10.98 8.86 -4.22
N LEU A 132 9.96 9.70 -4.08
CA LEU A 132 8.54 9.33 -4.11
C LEU A 132 8.02 9.51 -5.53
N PHE A 133 7.58 8.42 -6.15
CA PHE A 133 7.07 8.40 -7.52
C PHE A 133 5.54 8.36 -7.51
N PHE A 134 4.93 9.39 -8.07
CA PHE A 134 3.48 9.55 -8.07
C PHE A 134 2.98 9.94 -9.47
N ARG A 135 2.03 9.17 -9.98
CA ARG A 135 1.31 9.46 -11.22
C ARG A 135 -0.07 10.01 -10.87
N PRO A 136 -0.31 11.33 -10.97
CA PRO A 136 -1.63 11.89 -10.73
C PRO A 136 -2.62 11.41 -11.80
N ASP A 137 -3.88 11.25 -11.42
CA ASP A 137 -4.99 11.02 -12.37
C ASP A 137 -5.39 12.32 -13.09
N SER A 138 -5.07 13.46 -12.47
CA SER A 138 -5.21 14.80 -13.03
C SER A 138 -3.95 15.23 -13.78
N ASP A 139 -4.03 16.37 -14.48
CA ASP A 139 -2.88 16.99 -15.14
C ASP A 139 -1.69 17.17 -14.17
N THR A 140 -0.50 16.72 -14.60
CA THR A 140 0.75 16.83 -13.84
C THR A 140 1.13 18.28 -13.58
N ALA A 141 0.74 19.21 -14.46
CA ALA A 141 1.00 20.63 -14.29
C ALA A 141 0.34 21.18 -13.01
N VAL A 142 -0.84 20.68 -12.65
CA VAL A 142 -1.57 21.10 -11.45
C VAL A 142 -0.85 20.66 -10.18
N LEU A 143 -0.33 19.43 -10.18
CA LEU A 143 0.46 18.90 -9.06
C LEU A 143 1.78 19.65 -8.90
N MET A 144 2.50 19.89 -10.00
CA MET A 144 3.75 20.67 -9.99
C MET A 144 3.52 22.10 -9.52
N ALA A 145 2.47 22.77 -10.01
CA ALA A 145 2.11 24.11 -9.57
C ALA A 145 1.79 24.17 -8.07
N ALA A 146 1.09 23.18 -7.51
CA ALA A 146 0.81 23.10 -6.07
C ALA A 146 2.07 22.83 -5.21
N LEU A 147 3.05 22.13 -5.77
CA LEU A 147 4.35 21.93 -5.14
C LEU A 147 5.19 23.21 -5.17
N GLU A 148 5.16 23.97 -6.27
CA GLU A 148 5.93 25.23 -6.45
C GLU A 148 5.29 26.45 -5.77
N SER A 149 3.97 26.62 -5.85
CA SER A 149 3.25 27.80 -5.32
C SER A 149 3.50 28.02 -3.84
N THR A 150 3.67 26.92 -3.12
CA THR A 150 3.82 26.91 -1.67
C THR A 150 5.29 27.03 -1.25
N GLU A 151 6.27 26.99 -2.17
CA GLU A 151 7.66 27.39 -1.89
C GLU A 151 7.81 28.93 -1.82
N ARG A 152 7.04 29.67 -2.63
CA ARG A 152 7.08 31.14 -2.64
C ARG A 152 6.47 31.78 -1.38
N SER A 153 5.49 31.13 -0.76
CA SER A 153 4.90 31.61 0.49
C SER A 153 5.88 31.57 1.68
N SER A 154 6.85 30.65 1.66
CA SER A 154 7.82 30.46 2.75
C SER A 154 9.07 31.34 2.61
N GLY A 155 9.36 31.81 1.40
CA GLY A 155 10.55 32.61 1.09
C GLY A 155 10.40 34.13 1.28
N THR A 156 9.20 34.62 1.62
CA THR A 156 8.92 36.07 1.67
C THR A 156 9.00 36.67 3.10
N LEU A 157 9.50 35.91 4.08
CA LEU A 157 9.70 36.39 5.47
C LEU A 157 11.17 36.47 5.88
N ALA A 158 12.11 36.33 4.95
CA ALA A 158 13.55 36.45 5.19
C ALA A 158 14.19 37.43 4.20
N SER A 159 13.74 38.68 4.24
CA SER A 159 14.40 39.82 3.60
C SER A 159 14.37 41.02 4.54
#